data_AF-A0A2T7E4V1-F1
#
_entry.id   AF-A0A2T7E4V1-F1
#
_cell.length_a   1.000
_cell.length_b   1.000
_cell.length_c   1.000
_cell.angle_alpha   90.00
_cell.angle_beta   90.00
_cell.angle_gamma   90.00
#
_symmetry.space_group_name_H-M   'P 1'
#
loop_
_entity.id
_entity.type
_entity.pdbx_description
1 polymer ?
#
loop_
_entity_poly.entity_id
_entity_poly.type
_entity_poly.pdbx_seq_one_letter_code
_entity_poly.pdbx_strand_id
1 'polypeptide(L)'
;MLGVFVLMIAIPVVATERASAKFVFTHFNTDNSARIHSNLYIFVLGLLMSQYTLSGYDASAHMTEETKNADRNGPIGIISAIGISLIVGWGYILGITFAVKDIPYLLSPDNDAGGYAIAEVFYLAFKSRYGNGVGGIICLWIVAIAIYFCGMGSMTSNSRMTYAFSRDGAMPFSSLWHKVNKLEVPINAVWLSAFISLCMALPSLGSLVAFQAMASVATTAVYIAYALPILFRVMLAHKSFVPGPFNLGRYSVLVGWIAVLWVATITVLFSLPVSYPVTKDTLNYTPVAVGGLFTFVLLSWIVSARHWFKGPITNLGG
;
A
#
# COMPACT_ATOMS: atom_id res chain seq x y z
N MET A 1 1.38 -4.15 14.83
CA MET A 1 0.10 -4.52 15.46
C MET A 1 -0.08 -3.91 16.84
N LEU A 2 0.80 -4.16 17.82
CA LEU A 2 0.64 -3.65 19.20
C LEU A 2 0.39 -2.13 19.27
N GLY A 3 1.13 -1.33 18.50
CA GLY A 3 0.91 0.13 18.43
C GLY A 3 -0.50 0.51 17.95
N VAL A 4 -1.06 -0.18 16.96
CA VAL A 4 -2.43 0.09 16.46
C VAL A 4 -3.47 -0.28 17.52
N PHE A 5 -3.28 -1.39 18.24
CA PHE A 5 -4.16 -1.75 19.36
C PHE A 5 -4.12 -0.71 20.48
N VAL A 6 -2.93 -0.20 20.82
CA VAL A 6 -2.79 0.89 21.80
C VAL A 6 -3.56 2.12 21.34
N LEU A 7 -3.39 2.55 20.09
CA LEU A 7 -4.10 3.72 19.56
C LEU A 7 -5.62 3.52 19.45
N MET A 8 -6.05 2.31 19.06
CA MET A 8 -7.46 1.92 18.96
C MET A 8 -8.19 2.05 20.30
N ILE A 9 -7.50 1.80 21.42
CA ILE A 9 -8.08 1.89 22.76
C ILE A 9 -7.86 3.28 23.37
N ALA A 10 -6.64 3.82 23.26
CA ALA A 10 -6.26 5.06 23.93
C ALA A 10 -7.07 6.26 23.44
N ILE A 11 -7.26 6.40 22.12
CA ILE A 11 -7.93 7.58 21.55
C ILE A 11 -9.40 7.69 22.00
N PRO A 12 -10.23 6.62 21.89
CA PRO A 12 -11.61 6.68 22.38
C PRO A 12 -11.73 6.85 23.90
N VAL A 13 -10.78 6.32 24.68
CA VAL A 13 -10.77 6.42 26.15
C VAL A 13 -10.43 7.84 26.59
N VAL A 14 -9.49 8.50 25.90
CA VAL A 14 -9.05 9.86 26.24
C VAL A 14 -10.04 10.92 25.74
N ALA A 15 -10.72 10.66 24.61
CA ALA A 15 -11.75 11.55 24.09
C ALA A 15 -12.90 11.73 25.11
N THR A 16 -12.96 12.92 25.72
CA THR A 16 -13.98 13.34 26.70
C THR A 16 -15.35 13.53 26.10
N GLU A 17 -15.40 14.06 24.88
CA GLU A 17 -16.61 14.26 24.11
C GLU A 17 -16.50 13.43 22.84
N ARG A 18 -17.59 12.75 22.47
CA ARG A 18 -17.64 11.83 21.36
C ARG A 18 -18.71 12.25 20.37
N ALA A 19 -18.42 12.09 19.08
CA ALA A 19 -19.42 12.22 18.04
C ALA A 19 -20.57 11.23 18.29
N SER A 20 -21.79 11.62 17.91
CA SER A 20 -22.94 10.73 18.02
C SER A 20 -22.80 9.53 17.08
N ALA A 21 -23.32 8.36 17.47
CA ALA A 21 -23.34 7.19 16.58
C ALA A 21 -24.10 7.49 15.26
N LYS A 22 -25.13 8.35 15.32
CA LYS A 22 -25.82 8.83 14.13
C LYS A 22 -24.86 9.56 13.19
N PHE A 23 -24.04 10.47 13.70
CA PHE A 23 -23.02 11.13 12.89
C PHE A 23 -22.06 10.12 12.27
N VAL A 24 -21.45 9.25 13.09
CA VAL A 24 -20.42 8.29 12.62
C VAL A 24 -20.92 7.35 11.53
N PHE A 25 -22.17 6.88 11.61
CA PHE A 25 -22.70 5.88 10.65
C PHE A 25 -23.56 6.47 9.53
N THR A 26 -23.99 7.73 9.61
CA THR A 26 -24.93 8.30 8.61
C THR A 26 -24.47 9.60 7.98
N HIS A 27 -23.52 10.32 8.59
CA HIS A 27 -23.06 11.58 8.05
C HIS A 27 -22.07 11.35 6.90
N PHE A 28 -22.41 11.85 5.72
CA PHE A 28 -21.54 11.83 4.56
C PHE A 28 -21.03 13.25 4.29
N ASN A 29 -19.76 13.50 4.62
CA ASN A 29 -19.14 14.80 4.42
C ASN A 29 -18.88 15.05 2.92
N THR A 30 -19.57 16.03 2.35
CA THR A 30 -19.42 16.43 0.93
C THR A 30 -18.55 17.67 0.77
N ASP A 31 -18.34 18.44 1.84
CA ASP A 31 -17.49 19.62 1.82
C ASP A 31 -16.03 19.22 1.63
N ASN A 32 -15.48 19.63 0.49
CA ASN A 32 -14.10 19.37 0.11
C ASN A 32 -13.48 20.62 -0.53
N SER A 33 -12.22 20.88 -0.19
CA SER A 33 -11.41 21.93 -0.81
C SER A 33 -11.06 21.62 -2.28
N ALA A 34 -11.30 20.37 -2.72
CA ALA A 34 -11.00 19.86 -4.04
C ALA A 34 -12.02 20.26 -5.13
N ARG A 35 -13.09 21.00 -4.78
CA ARG A 35 -14.16 21.47 -5.69
C ARG A 35 -14.83 20.35 -6.48
N ILE A 36 -14.96 19.17 -5.87
CA ILE A 36 -15.68 18.03 -6.42
C ILE A 36 -17.14 18.10 -5.96
N HIS A 37 -18.08 18.15 -6.90
CA HIS A 37 -19.51 18.29 -6.59
C HIS A 37 -20.31 16.98 -6.67
N SER A 38 -19.77 15.92 -7.27
CA SER A 38 -20.48 14.65 -7.42
C SER A 38 -20.31 13.78 -6.18
N ASN A 39 -21.42 13.52 -5.46
CA ASN A 39 -21.42 12.67 -4.27
C ASN A 39 -20.89 11.25 -4.54
N LEU A 40 -21.26 10.66 -5.69
CA LEU A 40 -20.74 9.36 -6.11
C LEU A 40 -19.22 9.41 -6.28
N TYR A 41 -18.72 10.49 -6.86
CA TYR A 41 -17.29 10.63 -7.09
C TYR A 41 -16.51 10.82 -5.79
N ILE A 42 -17.02 11.64 -4.86
CA ILE A 42 -16.46 11.78 -3.50
C ILE A 42 -16.43 10.42 -2.78
N PHE A 43 -17.52 9.66 -2.84
CA PHE A 43 -17.61 8.34 -2.21
C PHE A 43 -16.55 7.38 -2.76
N VAL A 44 -16.44 7.32 -4.09
CA VAL A 44 -15.49 6.43 -4.76
C VAL A 44 -14.04 6.84 -4.54
N LEU A 45 -13.74 8.15 -4.47
CA LEU A 45 -12.42 8.65 -4.07
C LEU A 45 -12.07 8.27 -2.63
N GLY A 46 -13.05 8.27 -1.72
CA GLY A 46 -12.86 7.80 -0.34
C GLY A 46 -12.40 6.34 -0.24
N LEU A 47 -12.83 5.48 -1.18
CA LEU A 47 -12.42 4.07 -1.23
C LEU A 47 -10.92 3.91 -1.57
N LEU A 48 -10.31 4.89 -2.24
CA LEU A 48 -8.89 4.83 -2.63
C LEU A 48 -7.98 4.77 -1.40
N MET A 49 -8.31 5.48 -0.32
CA MET A 49 -7.51 5.48 0.90
C MET A 49 -7.51 4.10 1.57
N SER A 50 -8.67 3.43 1.61
CA SER A 50 -8.76 2.05 2.09
C SER A 50 -7.87 1.11 1.26
N GLN A 51 -7.85 1.31 -0.06
CA GLN A 51 -7.02 0.52 -0.95
C GLN A 51 -5.52 0.77 -0.75
N TYR A 52 -5.12 2.02 -0.51
CA TYR A 52 -3.73 2.34 -0.16
C TYR A 52 -3.26 1.56 1.08
N THR A 53 -4.12 1.44 2.10
CA THR A 53 -3.77 0.78 3.37
C THR A 53 -3.67 -0.74 3.32
N LEU A 54 -4.37 -1.41 2.40
CA LEU A 54 -4.40 -2.88 2.27
C LEU A 54 -3.45 -3.37 1.18
N SER A 55 -2.19 -2.98 1.24
CA SER A 55 -1.11 -3.43 0.35
C SER A 55 -0.01 -4.19 1.11
N GLY A 56 0.86 -4.90 0.39
CA GLY A 56 2.00 -5.62 1.00
C GLY A 56 1.65 -6.92 1.72
N TYR A 57 0.40 -7.40 1.64
CA TYR A 57 0.00 -8.69 2.19
C TYR A 57 0.73 -9.88 1.53
N ASP A 58 1.29 -9.70 0.35
CA ASP A 58 2.12 -10.65 -0.38
C ASP A 58 3.56 -10.73 0.16
N ALA A 59 3.93 -9.95 1.18
CA ALA A 59 5.19 -10.10 1.89
C ALA A 59 5.43 -11.54 2.37
N SER A 60 4.36 -12.25 2.75
CA SER A 60 4.41 -13.67 3.09
C SER A 60 4.87 -14.56 1.93
N ALA A 61 4.61 -14.16 0.67
CA ALA A 61 5.09 -14.87 -0.52
C ALA A 61 6.59 -14.64 -0.76
N HIS A 62 7.07 -13.41 -0.53
CA HIS A 62 8.49 -13.04 -0.70
C HIS A 62 9.42 -13.71 0.32
N MET A 63 8.89 -14.14 1.46
CA MET A 63 9.64 -14.82 2.53
C MET A 63 9.32 -16.31 2.63
N THR A 64 8.84 -16.90 1.53
CA THR A 64 8.49 -18.33 1.48
C THR A 64 9.69 -19.24 1.71
N GLU A 65 10.88 -18.87 1.23
CA GLU A 65 12.12 -19.65 1.43
C GLU A 65 12.48 -19.85 2.91
N GLU A 66 12.04 -18.96 3.81
CA GLU A 66 12.28 -19.04 5.26
C GLU A 66 11.05 -19.52 6.04
N THR A 67 9.92 -19.72 5.35
CA THR A 67 8.66 -20.10 5.97
C THR A 67 8.56 -21.62 6.07
N LYS A 68 8.45 -22.15 7.29
CA LYS A 68 8.14 -23.57 7.50
C LYS A 68 6.79 -23.91 6.87
N ASN A 69 6.72 -24.97 6.07
CA ASN A 69 5.52 -25.38 5.33
C ASN A 69 4.93 -24.23 4.48
N ALA A 70 5.79 -23.57 3.69
CA ALA A 70 5.44 -22.37 2.91
C ALA A 70 4.26 -22.58 1.95
N ASP A 71 4.10 -23.79 1.42
CA ASP A 71 3.01 -24.25 0.56
C ASP A 71 1.61 -24.08 1.17
N ARG A 72 1.50 -24.23 2.50
CA ARG A 72 0.25 -24.03 3.24
C ARG A 72 0.24 -22.73 4.05
N ASN A 73 1.35 -22.42 4.70
CA ASN A 73 1.45 -21.27 5.60
C ASN A 73 1.56 -19.93 4.87
N GLY A 74 2.10 -19.90 3.65
CA GLY A 74 2.14 -18.68 2.83
C GLY A 74 0.74 -18.13 2.54
N PRO A 75 -0.15 -18.92 1.90
CA PRO A 75 -1.53 -18.50 1.65
C PRO A 75 -2.34 -18.16 2.90
N ILE A 76 -2.18 -18.95 3.98
CA ILE A 76 -2.84 -18.67 5.27
C ILE A 76 -2.32 -17.36 5.87
N GLY A 77 -1.03 -17.08 5.75
CA GLY A 77 -0.41 -15.82 6.16
C GLY A 77 -1.06 -14.62 5.49
N ILE A 78 -1.23 -14.67 4.16
CA ILE A 78 -1.90 -13.61 3.39
C ILE A 78 -3.33 -13.38 3.89
N ILE A 79 -4.13 -14.45 4.01
CA ILE A 79 -5.55 -14.34 4.40
C ILE A 79 -5.68 -13.84 5.84
N SER A 80 -4.88 -14.37 6.77
CA SER A 80 -4.89 -13.94 8.16
C SER A 80 -4.44 -12.49 8.33
N ALA A 81 -3.42 -12.04 7.59
CA ALA A 81 -2.97 -10.65 7.60
C ALA A 81 -4.09 -9.70 7.16
N ILE A 82 -4.81 -10.03 6.08
CA ILE A 82 -5.96 -9.24 5.60
C ILE A 82 -7.09 -9.24 6.62
N GLY A 83 -7.45 -10.42 7.17
CA GLY A 83 -8.53 -10.54 8.15
C GLY A 83 -8.26 -9.77 9.45
N ILE A 84 -7.04 -9.85 9.98
CA ILE A 84 -6.63 -9.10 11.17
C ILE A 84 -6.66 -7.59 10.86
N SER A 85 -6.14 -7.18 9.71
CA SER A 85 -6.11 -5.76 9.30
C SER A 85 -7.52 -5.19 9.14
N LEU A 86 -8.47 -5.98 8.63
CA LEU A 86 -9.88 -5.60 8.54
C LEU A 86 -10.46 -5.30 9.93
N ILE A 87 -10.32 -6.23 10.88
CA ILE A 87 -10.92 -6.08 12.22
C ILE A 87 -10.27 -4.93 13.00
N VAL A 88 -8.94 -4.94 13.08
CA VAL A 88 -8.17 -3.97 13.89
C VAL A 88 -8.20 -2.59 13.23
N GLY A 89 -8.03 -2.52 11.91
CA GLY A 89 -8.10 -1.27 11.16
C GLY A 89 -9.48 -0.63 11.21
N TRP A 90 -10.55 -1.42 11.08
CA TRP A 90 -11.91 -0.93 11.21
C TRP A 90 -12.19 -0.39 12.62
N GLY A 91 -11.81 -1.13 13.67
CA GLY A 91 -11.94 -0.67 15.06
C GLY A 91 -11.17 0.63 15.33
N TYR A 92 -9.96 0.75 14.78
CA TYR A 92 -9.15 1.96 14.89
C TYR A 92 -9.79 3.16 14.18
N ILE A 93 -10.25 2.99 12.94
CA ILE A 93 -10.93 4.05 12.17
C ILE A 93 -12.22 4.49 12.87
N LEU A 94 -13.02 3.54 13.38
CA LEU A 94 -14.20 3.86 14.19
C LEU A 94 -13.82 4.69 15.40
N GLY A 95 -12.82 4.25 16.17
CA GLY A 95 -12.37 4.95 17.37
C GLY A 95 -11.94 6.40 17.10
N ILE A 96 -11.24 6.63 16.00
CA ILE A 96 -10.88 7.98 15.56
C ILE A 96 -12.11 8.78 15.12
N THR A 97 -13.01 8.17 14.37
CA THR A 97 -14.21 8.87 13.85
C THR A 97 -15.11 9.32 15.00
N PHE A 98 -15.18 8.56 16.11
CA PHE A 98 -15.87 9.00 17.33
C PHE A 98 -15.17 10.17 18.04
N ALA A 99 -13.87 10.39 17.82
CA ALA A 99 -13.12 11.51 18.36
C ALA A 99 -13.13 12.77 17.45
N VAL A 100 -13.64 12.64 16.22
CA VAL A 100 -13.79 13.77 15.27
C VAL A 100 -14.93 14.67 15.72
N LYS A 101 -14.66 15.99 15.83
CA LYS A 101 -15.65 16.99 16.26
C LYS A 101 -15.98 18.02 15.18
N ASP A 102 -14.95 18.55 14.52
CA ASP A 102 -15.06 19.64 13.55
C ASP A 102 -14.19 19.32 12.33
N ILE A 103 -14.82 18.80 11.27
CA ILE A 103 -14.12 18.42 10.04
C ILE A 103 -13.45 19.64 9.37
N PRO A 104 -14.13 20.79 9.18
CA PRO A 104 -13.50 22.00 8.66
C PRO A 104 -12.23 22.42 9.42
N TYR A 105 -12.27 22.43 10.75
CA TYR A 105 -11.10 22.78 11.54
C TYR A 105 -9.97 21.74 11.42
N LEU A 106 -10.29 20.45 11.45
CA LEU A 106 -9.29 19.36 11.31
C LEU A 106 -8.56 19.37 9.96
N LEU A 107 -9.24 19.81 8.90
CA LEU A 107 -8.67 19.89 7.54
C LEU A 107 -8.06 21.26 7.23
N SER A 108 -8.17 22.24 8.14
CA SER A 108 -7.63 23.57 7.94
C SER A 108 -6.10 23.57 7.96
N PRO A 109 -5.42 24.13 6.94
CA PRO A 109 -3.97 24.31 6.96
C PRO A 109 -3.46 25.21 8.09
N ASP A 110 -4.35 26.03 8.67
CA ASP A 110 -4.01 27.01 9.71
C ASP A 110 -4.09 26.43 11.14
N ASN A 111 -4.45 25.15 11.29
CA ASN A 111 -4.51 24.50 12.60
C ASN A 111 -3.12 24.11 13.14
N ASP A 112 -3.06 23.69 14.41
CA ASP A 112 -1.81 23.33 15.11
C ASP A 112 -1.04 22.22 14.38
N ALA A 113 -1.73 21.32 13.68
CA ALA A 113 -1.16 20.25 12.87
C ALA A 113 -1.07 20.54 11.35
N GLY A 114 -1.22 21.78 10.90
CA GLY A 114 -1.06 22.15 9.48
C GLY A 114 -1.97 21.42 8.50
N GLY A 115 -3.19 21.03 8.93
CA GLY A 115 -4.16 20.28 8.12
C GLY A 115 -3.99 18.76 8.15
N TYR A 116 -3.05 18.22 8.95
CA TYR A 116 -2.95 16.77 9.18
C TYR A 116 -4.02 16.29 10.16
N ALA A 117 -5.21 15.96 9.64
CA ALA A 117 -6.39 15.64 10.44
C ALA A 117 -6.17 14.63 11.58
N ILE A 118 -5.44 13.54 11.34
CA ILE A 118 -5.20 12.52 12.38
C ILE A 118 -4.32 13.06 13.51
N ALA A 119 -3.31 13.87 13.17
CA ALA A 119 -2.44 14.50 14.15
C ALA A 119 -3.21 15.52 15.00
N GLU A 120 -4.07 16.32 14.37
CA GLU A 120 -4.93 17.27 15.07
C GLU A 120 -5.92 16.55 15.98
N VAL A 121 -6.57 15.46 15.53
CA VAL A 121 -7.47 14.65 16.39
C VAL A 121 -6.74 14.14 17.62
N PHE A 122 -5.52 13.61 17.47
CA PHE A 122 -4.73 13.13 18.60
C PHE A 122 -4.37 14.26 19.56
N TYR A 123 -3.93 15.39 19.04
CA TYR A 123 -3.58 16.55 19.85
C TYR A 123 -4.80 17.08 20.64
N LEU A 124 -5.93 17.30 19.97
CA LEU A 124 -7.16 17.81 20.57
C LEU A 124 -7.77 16.86 21.61
N ALA A 125 -7.77 15.55 21.36
CA ALA A 125 -8.31 14.56 22.29
C ALA A 125 -7.61 14.65 23.66
N PHE A 126 -6.28 14.74 23.66
CA PHE A 126 -5.50 14.86 24.89
C PHE A 126 -5.59 16.27 25.50
N LYS A 127 -5.55 17.32 24.67
CA LYS A 127 -5.68 18.72 25.12
C LYS A 127 -7.01 18.96 25.84
N SER A 128 -8.12 18.42 25.32
CA SER A 128 -9.44 18.53 25.94
C SER A 128 -9.54 17.78 27.27
N ARG A 129 -8.88 16.63 27.43
CA ARG A 129 -8.95 15.81 28.64
C ARG A 129 -8.03 16.27 29.77
N TYR A 130 -6.81 16.70 29.42
CA TYR A 130 -5.70 16.92 30.35
C TYR A 130 -5.13 18.35 30.31
N GLY A 131 -5.67 19.23 29.45
CA GLY A 131 -5.19 20.60 29.29
C GLY A 131 -3.89 20.74 28.49
N ASN A 132 -3.28 19.63 28.05
CA ASN A 132 -2.08 19.62 27.20
C ASN A 132 -2.16 18.51 26.13
N GLY A 133 -1.49 18.72 25.00
CA GLY A 133 -1.49 17.78 23.86
C GLY A 133 -0.33 16.78 23.84
N VAL A 134 0.46 16.66 24.92
CA VAL A 134 1.69 15.85 24.95
C VAL A 134 1.40 14.38 24.65
N GLY A 135 0.30 13.84 25.19
CA GLY A 135 -0.10 12.46 24.91
C GLY A 135 -0.44 12.21 23.44
N GLY A 136 -1.02 13.21 22.74
CA GLY A 136 -1.25 13.15 21.30
C GLY A 136 0.05 13.06 20.50
N ILE A 137 1.07 13.82 20.91
CA ILE A 137 2.42 13.77 20.33
C ILE A 137 3.07 12.40 20.55
N ILE A 138 2.91 11.81 21.74
CA ILE A 138 3.39 10.44 22.03
C ILE A 138 2.68 9.41 21.13
N CYS A 139 1.37 9.56 20.90
CA CYS A 139 0.63 8.72 19.96
C CYS A 139 1.19 8.84 18.52
N LEU A 140 1.61 10.03 18.10
CA LEU A 140 2.26 10.22 16.80
C LEU A 140 3.63 9.53 16.72
N TRP A 141 4.40 9.48 17.81
CA TRP A 141 5.63 8.70 17.86
C TRP A 141 5.39 7.20 17.67
N ILE A 142 4.29 6.65 18.20
CA ILE A 142 3.90 5.26 17.95
C ILE A 142 3.67 5.02 16.46
N VAL A 143 3.01 5.97 15.77
CA VAL A 143 2.80 5.92 14.32
C VAL A 143 4.13 6.00 13.56
N ALA A 144 5.03 6.92 13.95
CA ALA A 144 6.34 7.08 13.32
C ALA A 144 7.19 5.80 13.44
N ILE A 145 7.22 5.17 14.62
CA ILE A 145 7.89 3.89 14.83
C ILE A 145 7.27 2.78 13.97
N ALA A 146 5.94 2.73 13.87
CA ALA A 146 5.26 1.75 13.02
C ALA A 146 5.62 1.90 11.53
N ILE A 147 5.68 3.13 11.03
CA ILE A 147 6.11 3.44 9.65
C ILE A 147 7.57 3.03 9.43
N TYR A 148 8.45 3.27 10.42
CA TYR A 148 9.85 2.84 10.35
C TYR A 148 9.98 1.32 10.20
N PHE A 149 9.24 0.54 11.00
CA PHE A 149 9.19 -0.92 10.85
C PHE A 149 8.61 -1.38 9.52
N CYS A 150 7.59 -0.69 9.01
CA CYS A 150 7.04 -0.93 7.68
C CYS A 150 8.12 -0.74 6.60
N GLY A 151 8.85 0.37 6.63
CA GLY A 151 9.95 0.65 5.70
C GLY A 151 11.06 -0.40 5.75
N MET A 152 11.45 -0.86 6.94
CA MET A 152 12.43 -1.95 7.09
C MET A 152 11.94 -3.26 6.46
N GLY A 153 10.66 -3.60 6.65
CA GLY A 153 10.03 -4.75 6.01
C GLY A 153 10.04 -4.64 4.49
N SER A 154 9.62 -3.50 3.95
CA SER A 154 9.64 -3.23 2.50
C SER A 154 11.04 -3.32 1.90
N MET A 155 12.06 -2.80 2.60
CA MET A 155 13.46 -2.92 2.15
C MET A 155 13.93 -4.37 2.10
N THR A 156 13.56 -5.16 3.11
CA THR A 156 13.89 -6.58 3.16
C THR A 156 13.25 -7.33 1.99
N SER A 157 11.95 -7.15 1.75
CA SER A 157 11.25 -7.78 0.63
C SER A 157 11.81 -7.35 -0.73
N ASN A 158 12.08 -6.06 -0.93
CA ASN A 158 12.61 -5.55 -2.20
C ASN A 158 14.00 -6.09 -2.52
N SER A 159 14.89 -6.16 -1.52
CA SER A 159 16.24 -6.68 -1.69
C SER A 159 16.26 -8.16 -2.06
N ARG A 160 15.36 -8.97 -1.49
CA ARG A 160 15.19 -10.40 -1.82
C ARG A 160 14.67 -10.61 -3.23
N MET A 161 13.69 -9.81 -3.64
CA MET A 161 13.15 -9.85 -5.00
C MET A 161 14.25 -9.48 -6.01
N THR A 162 14.99 -8.40 -5.74
CA THR A 162 16.14 -7.95 -6.53
C THR A 162 17.21 -9.04 -6.65
N TYR A 163 17.53 -9.71 -5.54
CA TYR A 163 18.45 -10.85 -5.51
C TYR A 163 17.95 -12.01 -6.38
N ALA A 164 16.69 -12.43 -6.22
CA ALA A 164 16.11 -13.55 -6.97
C ALA A 164 16.10 -13.28 -8.48
N PHE A 165 15.66 -12.09 -8.91
CA PHE A 165 15.72 -11.70 -10.33
C PHE A 165 17.14 -11.64 -10.86
N SER A 166 18.10 -11.18 -10.05
CA SER A 166 19.50 -11.12 -10.44
C SER A 166 20.13 -12.50 -10.54
N ARG A 167 19.79 -13.44 -9.65
CA ARG A 167 20.20 -14.84 -9.71
C ARG A 167 19.73 -15.48 -11.01
N ASP A 168 18.52 -15.17 -11.44
CA ASP A 168 17.93 -15.70 -12.69
C ASP A 168 18.43 -14.95 -13.94
N GLY A 169 19.42 -14.06 -13.80
CA GLY A 169 20.02 -13.31 -14.90
C GLY A 169 19.12 -12.22 -15.48
N ALA A 170 17.99 -11.89 -14.82
CA ALA A 170 16.97 -10.98 -15.32
C ALA A 170 17.32 -9.49 -15.17
N MET A 171 18.44 -9.16 -14.52
CA MET A 171 18.86 -7.80 -14.20
C MET A 171 20.19 -7.43 -14.88
N PRO A 172 20.37 -6.17 -15.32
CA PRO A 172 21.67 -5.69 -15.78
C PRO A 172 22.67 -5.77 -14.63
N PHE A 173 23.92 -6.19 -14.92
CA PHE A 173 24.93 -6.45 -13.88
C PHE A 173 24.48 -7.46 -12.81
N SER A 174 23.67 -8.45 -13.21
CA SER A 174 23.19 -9.55 -12.36
C SER A 174 24.28 -10.13 -11.45
N SER A 175 25.52 -10.23 -11.94
CA SER A 175 26.70 -10.72 -11.22
C SER A 175 27.05 -9.94 -9.94
N LEU A 176 26.65 -8.68 -9.84
CA LEU A 176 26.90 -7.83 -8.67
C LEU A 176 25.80 -7.98 -7.62
N TRP A 177 24.55 -8.03 -8.06
CA TRP A 177 23.37 -7.96 -7.20
C TRP A 177 23.02 -9.29 -6.53
N HIS A 178 23.34 -10.42 -7.17
CA HIS A 178 23.11 -11.75 -6.59
C HIS A 178 24.20 -12.18 -5.58
N LYS A 179 25.20 -11.34 -5.29
CA LYS A 179 26.22 -11.68 -4.28
C LYS A 179 25.64 -11.55 -2.87
N VAL A 180 25.74 -12.62 -2.10
CA VAL A 180 25.39 -12.67 -0.68
C VAL A 180 26.63 -12.62 0.20
N ASN A 181 26.49 -12.03 1.38
CA ASN A 181 27.55 -12.01 2.39
C ASN A 181 27.56 -13.31 3.22
N LYS A 182 28.45 -13.38 4.24
CA LYS A 182 28.54 -14.53 5.18
C LYS A 182 27.28 -14.77 6.02
N LEU A 183 26.37 -13.79 6.09
CA LEU A 183 25.10 -13.87 6.81
C LEU A 183 23.92 -14.14 5.85
N GLU A 184 24.20 -14.56 4.61
CA GLU A 184 23.20 -14.84 3.56
C GLU A 184 22.35 -13.61 3.16
N VAL A 185 22.86 -12.40 3.42
CA VAL A 185 22.18 -11.14 3.08
C VAL A 185 22.77 -10.55 1.78
N PRO A 186 21.93 -10.21 0.78
CA PRO A 186 22.37 -9.59 -0.46
C PRO A 186 22.58 -8.06 -0.28
N ILE A 187 23.68 -7.66 0.39
CA ILE A 187 23.96 -6.26 0.75
C ILE A 187 23.93 -5.31 -0.47
N ASN A 188 24.46 -5.75 -1.62
CA ASN A 188 24.48 -4.92 -2.83
C ASN A 188 23.05 -4.62 -3.34
N ALA A 189 22.15 -5.60 -3.25
CA ALA A 189 20.74 -5.41 -3.60
C ALA A 189 20.03 -4.49 -2.60
N VAL A 190 20.40 -4.53 -1.31
CA VAL A 190 19.88 -3.60 -0.29
C VAL A 190 20.28 -2.16 -0.61
N TRP A 191 21.56 -1.90 -0.88
CA TRP A 191 22.04 -0.55 -1.23
C TRP A 191 21.45 -0.03 -2.53
N LEU A 192 21.31 -0.90 -3.56
CA LEU A 192 20.61 -0.53 -4.79
C LEU A 192 19.17 -0.12 -4.50
N SER A 193 18.47 -0.92 -3.70
CA SER A 193 17.08 -0.63 -3.30
C SER A 193 16.98 0.70 -2.55
N ALA A 194 17.88 0.94 -1.57
CA ALA A 194 17.90 2.17 -0.80
C ALA A 194 18.21 3.40 -1.68
N PHE A 195 19.16 3.27 -2.60
CA PHE A 195 19.52 4.34 -3.53
C PHE A 195 18.36 4.68 -4.48
N ILE A 196 17.70 3.69 -5.08
CA ILE A 196 16.54 3.92 -5.94
C ILE A 196 15.41 4.57 -5.14
N SER A 197 15.10 4.06 -3.93
CA SER A 197 14.09 4.65 -3.05
C SER A 197 14.43 6.10 -2.67
N LEU A 198 15.70 6.43 -2.43
CA LEU A 198 16.13 7.80 -2.16
C LEU A 198 15.91 8.69 -3.39
N CYS A 199 16.33 8.24 -4.57
CA CYS A 199 16.10 8.97 -5.83
C CYS A 199 14.61 9.19 -6.10
N MET A 200 13.78 8.20 -5.81
CA MET A 200 12.32 8.33 -5.88
C MET A 200 11.77 9.23 -4.77
N ALA A 201 12.41 9.33 -3.61
CA ALA A 201 11.96 10.27 -2.57
C ALA A 201 12.32 11.72 -2.88
N LEU A 202 13.40 12.01 -3.62
CA LEU A 202 13.88 13.37 -3.88
C LEU A 202 12.82 14.35 -4.43
N PRO A 203 11.96 13.97 -5.41
CA PRO A 203 10.89 14.84 -5.89
C PRO A 203 9.93 15.33 -4.80
N SER A 204 9.76 14.56 -3.71
CA SER A 204 8.87 14.95 -2.61
C SER A 204 9.38 16.17 -1.82
N LEU A 205 10.68 16.49 -1.87
CA LEU A 205 11.23 17.68 -1.22
C LEU A 205 10.75 18.98 -1.88
N GLY A 206 10.43 18.94 -3.18
CA GLY A 206 10.02 20.11 -3.95
C GLY A 206 8.51 20.34 -3.99
N SER A 207 7.69 19.30 -3.81
CA SER A 207 6.23 19.43 -3.89
C SER A 207 5.49 18.27 -3.20
N LEU A 208 4.47 18.60 -2.41
CA LEU A 208 3.53 17.64 -1.84
C LEU A 208 2.73 16.90 -2.93
N VAL A 209 2.48 17.56 -4.08
CA VAL A 209 1.80 16.95 -5.23
C VAL A 209 2.65 15.81 -5.81
N ALA A 210 3.97 16.02 -5.90
CA ALA A 210 4.89 14.99 -6.36
C ALA A 210 4.90 13.78 -5.41
N PHE A 211 4.89 14.02 -4.09
CA PHE A 211 4.78 12.95 -3.09
C PHE A 211 3.50 12.12 -3.26
N GLN A 212 2.34 12.77 -3.36
CA GLN A 212 1.04 12.10 -3.50
C GLN A 212 0.93 11.33 -4.83
N ALA A 213 1.49 11.89 -5.91
CA ALA A 213 1.56 11.21 -7.19
C ALA A 213 2.41 9.94 -7.11
N MET A 214 3.58 9.99 -6.46
CA MET A 214 4.44 8.82 -6.30
C MET A 214 3.80 7.73 -5.46
N ALA A 215 3.14 8.10 -4.35
CA ALA A 215 2.37 7.15 -3.54
C ALA A 215 1.29 6.45 -4.37
N SER A 216 0.53 7.22 -5.15
CA SER A 216 -0.53 6.69 -6.03
C SER A 216 0.01 5.76 -7.12
N VAL A 217 1.14 6.11 -7.73
CA VAL A 217 1.82 5.27 -8.73
C VAL A 217 2.33 3.97 -8.11
N ALA A 218 2.98 4.04 -6.94
CA ALA A 218 3.50 2.87 -6.25
C ALA A 218 2.36 1.88 -5.92
N THR A 219 1.25 2.38 -5.39
CA THR A 219 0.07 1.56 -5.10
C THR A 219 -0.53 0.95 -6.36
N THR A 220 -0.74 1.75 -7.40
CA THR A 220 -1.35 1.28 -8.65
C THR A 220 -0.47 0.22 -9.34
N ALA A 221 0.84 0.45 -9.40
CA ALA A 221 1.79 -0.48 -10.00
C ALA A 221 1.81 -1.84 -9.28
N VAL A 222 1.80 -1.82 -7.94
CA VAL A 222 1.75 -3.04 -7.12
C VAL A 222 0.46 -3.83 -7.37
N TYR A 223 -0.70 -3.16 -7.42
CA TYR A 223 -1.96 -3.86 -7.71
C TYR A 223 -2.01 -4.45 -9.12
N ILE A 224 -1.52 -3.72 -10.13
CA ILE A 224 -1.39 -4.26 -11.49
C ILE A 224 -0.48 -5.49 -11.49
N ALA A 225 0.65 -5.43 -10.78
CA ALA A 225 1.56 -6.57 -10.64
C ALA A 225 0.89 -7.78 -9.97
N TYR A 226 -0.03 -7.57 -9.02
CA TYR A 226 -0.84 -8.65 -8.45
C TYR A 226 -1.88 -9.22 -9.43
N ALA A 227 -2.51 -8.36 -10.23
CA ALA A 227 -3.55 -8.78 -11.16
C ALA A 227 -2.99 -9.58 -12.35
N LEU A 228 -1.77 -9.29 -12.82
CA LEU A 228 -1.20 -9.94 -14.00
C LEU A 228 -1.08 -11.48 -13.86
N PRO A 229 -0.47 -12.04 -12.79
CA PRO A 229 -0.46 -13.50 -12.59
C PRO A 229 -1.86 -14.10 -12.44
N ILE A 230 -2.79 -13.39 -11.79
CA ILE A 230 -4.17 -13.84 -11.63
C ILE A 230 -4.87 -13.91 -12.99
N LEU A 231 -4.69 -12.88 -13.82
CA LEU A 231 -5.22 -12.82 -15.18
C LEU A 231 -4.70 -13.97 -16.03
N PHE A 232 -3.38 -14.19 -16.05
CA PHE A 232 -2.79 -15.30 -16.80
C PHE A 232 -3.24 -16.66 -16.30
N ARG A 233 -3.40 -16.82 -14.98
CA ARG A 233 -3.96 -18.05 -14.39
C ARG A 233 -5.39 -18.31 -14.87
N VAL A 234 -6.23 -17.29 -14.92
CA VAL A 234 -7.65 -17.43 -15.26
C VAL A 234 -7.87 -17.54 -16.77
N MET A 235 -7.04 -16.89 -17.59
CA MET A 235 -7.18 -16.89 -19.06
C MET A 235 -6.41 -18.03 -19.73
N LEU A 236 -5.09 -18.14 -19.49
CA LEU A 236 -4.20 -19.03 -20.25
C LEU A 236 -4.02 -20.37 -19.55
N ALA A 237 -3.74 -20.34 -18.24
CA ALA A 237 -3.33 -21.53 -17.50
C ALA A 237 -4.49 -22.23 -16.77
N HIS A 238 -5.75 -21.85 -17.03
CA HIS A 238 -6.89 -22.39 -16.29
C HIS A 238 -6.97 -23.92 -16.34
N LYS A 239 -6.66 -24.51 -17.50
CA LYS A 239 -6.69 -25.96 -17.73
C LYS A 239 -5.42 -26.70 -17.33
N SER A 240 -4.29 -25.99 -17.26
CA SER A 240 -2.97 -26.57 -16.95
C SER A 240 -2.51 -26.32 -15.52
N PHE A 241 -3.31 -25.62 -14.71
CA PHE A 241 -2.99 -25.29 -13.34
C PHE A 241 -3.06 -26.53 -12.44
N VAL A 242 -1.93 -26.88 -11.81
CA VAL A 242 -1.86 -27.93 -10.80
C VAL A 242 -2.15 -27.33 -9.42
N PRO A 243 -3.21 -27.74 -8.71
CA PRO A 243 -3.52 -27.21 -7.39
C PRO A 243 -2.46 -27.59 -6.36
N GLY A 244 -2.02 -26.61 -5.57
CA GLY A 244 -1.21 -26.85 -4.37
C GLY A 244 -2.05 -27.30 -3.16
N PRO A 245 -1.38 -27.59 -2.03
CA PRO A 245 -2.03 -28.00 -0.77
C PRO A 245 -3.09 -27.01 -0.27
N PHE A 246 -2.90 -25.72 -0.56
CA PHE A 246 -3.93 -24.71 -0.43
C PHE A 246 -4.54 -24.41 -1.79
N ASN A 247 -5.85 -24.62 -1.95
CA ASN A 247 -6.58 -24.29 -3.17
C ASN A 247 -8.01 -23.83 -2.88
N LEU A 248 -8.51 -22.91 -3.70
CA LEU A 248 -9.90 -22.41 -3.65
C LEU A 248 -10.87 -23.29 -4.46
N GLY A 249 -10.42 -24.45 -4.96
CA GLY A 249 -11.18 -25.34 -5.84
C GLY A 249 -11.86 -24.60 -7.00
N ARG A 250 -13.15 -24.90 -7.18
CA ARG A 250 -14.00 -24.32 -8.25
C ARG A 250 -14.16 -22.80 -8.16
N TYR A 251 -14.04 -22.22 -6.98
CA TYR A 251 -14.22 -20.77 -6.78
C TYR A 251 -12.99 -19.97 -7.20
N SER A 252 -11.86 -20.63 -7.46
CA SER A 252 -10.61 -19.95 -7.85
C SER A 252 -10.74 -19.09 -9.11
N VAL A 253 -11.54 -19.51 -10.08
CA VAL A 253 -11.77 -18.78 -11.34
C VAL A 253 -12.63 -17.55 -11.09
N LEU A 254 -13.74 -17.72 -10.36
CA LEU A 254 -14.66 -16.63 -10.03
C LEU A 254 -13.96 -15.54 -9.22
N VAL A 255 -13.27 -15.94 -8.15
CA VAL A 255 -12.48 -15.03 -7.31
C VAL A 255 -11.37 -14.35 -8.13
N GLY A 256 -10.74 -15.08 -9.06
CA GLY A 256 -9.74 -14.52 -9.96
C GLY A 256 -10.29 -13.43 -10.88
N TRP A 257 -11.43 -13.64 -11.53
CA TRP A 257 -12.09 -12.62 -12.35
C TRP A 257 -12.52 -11.41 -11.53
N ILE A 258 -13.10 -11.63 -10.35
CA ILE A 258 -13.47 -10.54 -9.43
C ILE A 258 -12.24 -9.71 -9.06
N ALA A 259 -11.12 -10.36 -8.73
CA ALA A 259 -9.87 -9.67 -8.39
C ALA A 259 -9.33 -8.83 -9.56
N VAL A 260 -9.31 -9.39 -10.77
CA VAL A 260 -8.85 -8.67 -11.98
C VAL A 260 -9.75 -7.47 -12.28
N LEU A 261 -11.07 -7.65 -12.27
CA LEU A 261 -12.03 -6.57 -12.53
C LEU A 261 -11.97 -5.48 -11.47
N TRP A 262 -11.76 -5.86 -10.21
CA TRP A 262 -11.55 -4.92 -9.13
C TRP A 262 -10.26 -4.11 -9.33
N VAL A 263 -9.14 -4.78 -9.67
CA VAL A 263 -7.88 -4.09 -9.95
C VAL A 263 -7.99 -3.15 -11.16
N ALA A 264 -8.70 -3.56 -12.21
CA ALA A 264 -8.98 -2.69 -13.35
C ALA A 264 -9.80 -1.47 -12.94
N THR A 265 -10.82 -1.66 -12.10
CA THR A 265 -11.65 -0.59 -11.56
C THR A 265 -10.81 0.41 -10.76
N ILE A 266 -10.05 -0.05 -9.76
CA ILE A 266 -9.22 0.86 -8.95
C ILE A 266 -8.14 1.55 -9.80
N THR A 267 -7.59 0.90 -10.83
CA THR A 267 -6.58 1.52 -11.71
C THR A 267 -7.16 2.72 -12.44
N VAL A 268 -8.42 2.60 -12.92
CA VAL A 268 -9.15 3.74 -13.49
C VAL A 268 -9.40 4.80 -12.43
N LEU A 269 -9.83 4.43 -11.23
CA LEU A 269 -10.13 5.39 -10.17
C LEU A 269 -8.90 6.18 -9.68
N PHE A 270 -7.76 5.50 -9.49
CA PHE A 270 -6.46 6.12 -9.20
C PHE A 270 -5.95 7.00 -10.34
N SER A 271 -6.52 6.86 -11.54
CA SER A 271 -6.20 7.68 -12.71
C SER A 271 -7.08 8.94 -12.84
N LEU A 272 -8.18 9.03 -12.08
CA LEU A 272 -9.11 10.16 -12.18
C LEU A 272 -8.59 11.41 -11.41
N PRO A 273 -9.05 12.63 -11.78
CA PRO A 273 -8.60 13.86 -11.12
C PRO A 273 -9.10 13.99 -9.68
N VAL A 274 -8.19 14.16 -8.73
CA VAL A 274 -8.52 14.29 -7.30
C VAL A 274 -8.90 15.71 -6.87
N SER A 275 -8.76 16.70 -7.75
CA SER A 275 -9.17 18.09 -7.50
C SER A 275 -9.46 18.86 -8.79
N TYR A 276 -10.28 19.89 -8.69
CA TYR A 276 -10.64 20.80 -9.78
C TYR A 276 -10.38 22.28 -9.40
N PRO A 277 -9.97 23.14 -10.35
CA PRO A 277 -9.71 22.85 -11.76
C PRO A 277 -8.42 22.03 -11.97
N VAL A 278 -8.37 21.25 -13.05
CA VAL A 278 -7.17 20.48 -13.42
C VAL A 278 -6.16 21.43 -14.07
N THR A 279 -5.06 21.65 -13.39
CA THR A 279 -3.92 22.50 -13.78
C THR A 279 -2.64 21.66 -13.73
N LYS A 280 -1.50 22.22 -14.14
CA LYS A 280 -0.21 21.52 -14.04
C LYS A 280 0.13 21.10 -12.60
N ASP A 281 -0.33 21.87 -11.62
CA ASP A 281 -0.06 21.65 -10.20
C ASP A 281 -1.11 20.75 -9.53
N THR A 282 -2.24 20.49 -10.17
CA THR A 282 -3.33 19.65 -9.62
C THR A 282 -3.61 18.38 -10.45
N LEU A 283 -2.92 18.23 -11.58
CA LEU A 283 -3.04 17.06 -12.45
C LEU A 283 -2.60 15.80 -11.69
N ASN A 284 -3.43 14.76 -11.77
CA ASN A 284 -3.03 13.44 -11.32
C ASN A 284 -2.05 12.84 -12.34
N TYR A 285 -0.77 12.77 -11.99
CA TYR A 285 0.30 12.23 -12.85
C TYR A 285 0.35 10.69 -12.88
N THR A 286 -0.49 10.01 -12.08
CA THR A 286 -0.53 8.54 -12.01
C THR A 286 -0.71 7.85 -13.37
N PRO A 287 -1.67 8.25 -14.24
CA PRO A 287 -1.87 7.58 -15.53
C PRO A 287 -0.66 7.70 -16.45
N VAL A 288 0.01 8.87 -16.43
CA VAL A 288 1.19 9.15 -17.25
C VAL A 288 2.35 8.28 -16.80
N ALA A 289 2.59 8.21 -15.49
CA ALA A 289 3.68 7.41 -14.93
C ALA A 289 3.43 5.90 -15.12
N VAL A 290 2.23 5.42 -14.84
CA VAL A 290 1.86 4.00 -15.03
C VAL A 290 1.92 3.62 -16.51
N GLY A 291 1.35 4.43 -17.39
CA GLY A 291 1.39 4.19 -18.84
C GLY A 291 2.82 4.22 -19.40
N GLY A 292 3.64 5.16 -18.94
CA GLY A 292 5.06 5.26 -19.28
C GLY A 292 5.85 4.02 -18.83
N LEU A 293 5.66 3.57 -17.59
CA LEU A 293 6.28 2.35 -17.07
C LEU A 293 5.86 1.12 -17.87
N PHE A 294 4.56 0.97 -18.14
CA PHE A 294 4.04 -0.17 -18.89
C PHE A 294 4.61 -0.22 -20.31
N THR A 295 4.67 0.95 -20.97
CA THR A 295 5.28 1.10 -22.29
C THR A 295 6.76 0.74 -22.26
N PHE A 296 7.51 1.23 -21.27
CA PHE A 296 8.92 0.92 -21.10
C PHE A 296 9.17 -0.59 -20.91
N VAL A 297 8.39 -1.25 -20.05
CA VAL A 297 8.49 -2.71 -19.81
C VAL A 297 8.18 -3.50 -21.08
N LEU A 298 7.11 -3.15 -21.80
CA LEU A 298 6.73 -3.81 -23.04
C LEU A 298 7.79 -3.63 -24.14
N LEU A 299 8.32 -2.41 -24.29
CA LEU A 299 9.39 -2.13 -25.25
C LEU A 299 10.66 -2.90 -24.90
N SER A 300 11.06 -2.90 -23.62
CA SER A 300 12.21 -3.68 -23.13
C SER A 300 12.04 -5.17 -23.42
N TRP A 301 10.83 -5.71 -23.23
CA TRP A 301 10.50 -7.10 -23.55
C TRP A 301 10.61 -7.41 -25.04
N ILE A 302 10.00 -6.57 -25.89
CA ILE A 302 9.97 -6.77 -27.35
C ILE A 302 11.36 -6.61 -27.98
N VAL A 303 12.13 -5.62 -27.53
CA VAL A 303 13.44 -5.29 -28.12
C VAL A 303 14.53 -6.23 -27.63
N SER A 304 14.51 -6.61 -26.35
CA SER A 304 15.63 -7.31 -25.72
C SER A 304 15.20 -8.57 -24.97
N ALA A 305 14.38 -8.44 -23.92
CA ALA A 305 14.24 -9.51 -22.91
C ALA A 305 13.71 -10.83 -23.47
N ARG A 306 12.80 -10.80 -24.46
CA ARG A 306 12.25 -12.02 -25.09
C ARG A 306 13.29 -12.91 -25.78
N HIS A 307 14.46 -12.36 -26.11
CA HIS A 307 15.50 -13.08 -26.85
C HIS A 307 16.48 -13.85 -25.95
N TRP A 308 16.59 -13.46 -24.67
CA TRP A 308 17.57 -14.03 -23.75
C TRP A 308 16.98 -14.52 -22.42
N PHE A 309 15.81 -14.03 -22.01
CA PHE A 309 15.19 -14.43 -20.74
C PHE A 309 14.52 -15.81 -20.88
N LYS A 310 15.01 -16.79 -20.11
CA LYS A 310 14.55 -18.19 -20.17
C LYS A 310 13.56 -18.57 -19.05
N GLY A 311 13.16 -17.60 -18.22
CA GLY A 311 12.31 -17.84 -17.06
C GLY A 311 13.09 -18.21 -15.78
N PRO A 312 12.37 -18.47 -14.67
CA PRO A 312 12.99 -18.81 -13.39
C PRO A 312 13.77 -20.11 -13.47
N ILE A 313 14.96 -20.14 -12.87
CA ILE A 313 15.79 -21.35 -12.83
C ILE A 313 15.31 -22.22 -11.66
N THR A 314 14.90 -23.45 -11.96
CA THR A 314 14.42 -24.40 -10.95
C THR A 314 15.59 -24.90 -10.10
N ASN A 315 15.61 -24.56 -8.81
CA ASN A 315 16.62 -25.05 -7.85
C ASN A 315 16.25 -26.39 -7.19
N LEU A 316 15.11 -26.97 -7.55
CA LEU A 316 14.76 -28.34 -7.17
C LEU A 316 15.46 -29.29 -8.15
N GLY A 317 16.74 -29.52 -7.90
CA GLY A 317 17.47 -30.63 -8.50
C GLY A 317 17.07 -31.95 -7.84
N GLY A 318 16.84 -32.97 -8.66
CA GLY A 318 17.09 -34.34 -8.24
C GLY A 318 18.58 -34.61 -8.05
#